data_AF-A0A0S6W4I0-F1
#
_entry.id   AF-A0A0S6W4I0-F1
#
_cell.length_a   1.000
_cell.length_b   1.000
_cell.length_c   1.000
_cell.angle_alpha   90.00
_cell.angle_beta   90.00
_cell.angle_gamma   90.00
#
_symmetry.space_group_name_H-M   'P 1'
#
loop_
_entity.id
_entity.type
_entity.pdbx_description
1 polymer ?
#
loop_
_entity_poly.entity_id
_entity_poly.type
_entity_poly.pdbx_seq_one_letter_code
_entity_poly.pdbx_strand_id
1 'polypeptide(L)'
;MNDKISETAMAIASLRALANYESDAAIQSRDNLAECFLPEDRQAALKTLNSRAMIKPQIPQGMYEYVIARTTYFDSVFVEALKNSIEQIVFLGAGFNS
;
A
#
# COMPACT_ATOMS: atom_id res chain seq x y z
N MET A 1 -27.38 -2.87 2.53
CA MET A 1 -26.48 -2.02 1.75
C MET A 1 -25.47 -2.95 1.12
N ASN A 2 -25.31 -2.92 -0.20
CA ASN A 2 -24.26 -3.70 -0.86
C ASN A 2 -22.97 -2.88 -0.66
N ASP A 3 -22.24 -3.12 0.44
CA ASP A 3 -20.99 -2.43 0.75
C ASP A 3 -19.92 -2.88 -0.24
N LYS A 4 -19.97 -2.29 -1.44
CA LYS A 4 -19.03 -2.58 -2.51
C LYS A 4 -17.70 -1.94 -2.11
N ILE A 5 -16.75 -2.79 -1.73
CA ILE A 5 -15.36 -2.40 -1.49
C ILE A 5 -14.86 -1.60 -2.69
N SER A 6 -14.20 -0.48 -2.44
CA SER A 6 -13.62 0.33 -3.51
C SER A 6 -12.50 -0.45 -4.20
N GLU A 7 -12.68 -0.73 -5.50
CA GLU A 7 -11.66 -1.38 -6.32
C GLU A 7 -10.36 -0.58 -6.35
N THR A 8 -10.46 0.75 -6.30
CA THR A 8 -9.29 1.62 -6.20
C THR A 8 -8.58 1.41 -4.86
N ALA A 9 -9.29 1.39 -3.74
CA ALA A 9 -8.68 1.15 -2.43
C ALA A 9 -7.99 -0.22 -2.38
N MET A 10 -8.65 -1.26 -2.92
CA MET A 10 -8.13 -2.62 -2.98
C MET A 10 -6.88 -2.72 -3.89
N ALA A 11 -6.89 -2.07 -5.05
CA ALA A 11 -5.73 -2.03 -5.94
C ALA A 11 -4.52 -1.34 -5.27
N ILE A 12 -4.75 -0.20 -4.63
CA ILE A 12 -3.69 0.51 -3.90
C ILE A 12 -3.12 -0.33 -2.75
N ALA A 13 -3.98 -0.94 -1.94
CA ALA A 13 -3.54 -1.83 -0.85
C ALA A 13 -2.74 -3.03 -1.39
N SER A 14 -3.14 -3.60 -2.53
CA SER A 14 -2.43 -4.72 -3.17
C SER A 14 -1.01 -4.32 -3.57
N LEU A 15 -0.82 -3.10 -4.10
CA LEU A 15 0.50 -2.59 -4.49
C LEU A 15 1.38 -2.32 -3.26
N ARG A 16 0.83 -1.76 -2.18
CA ARG A 16 1.59 -1.55 -0.92
C ARG A 16 1.98 -2.88 -0.27
N ALA A 17 1.08 -3.86 -0.26
CA ALA A 17 1.36 -5.20 0.23
C ALA A 17 2.47 -5.88 -0.57
N LEU A 18 2.43 -5.78 -1.90
CA LEU A 18 3.50 -6.27 -2.78
C LEU A 18 4.84 -5.59 -2.46
N ALA A 19 4.81 -4.28 -2.22
CA ALA A 19 6.00 -3.47 -1.93
C ALA A 19 6.68 -3.82 -0.60
N ASN A 20 6.00 -4.45 0.36
CA ASN A 20 6.66 -4.93 1.59
C ASN A 20 7.71 -6.01 1.31
N TYR A 21 7.57 -6.73 0.21
CA TYR A 21 8.48 -7.82 -0.20
C TYR A 21 9.65 -7.35 -1.07
N GLU A 22 9.79 -6.04 -1.30
CA GLU A 22 10.96 -5.51 -2.02
C GLU A 22 12.23 -5.60 -1.20
N SER A 23 13.34 -5.90 -1.86
CA SER A 23 14.67 -5.87 -1.24
C SER A 23 15.32 -4.48 -1.28
N ASP A 24 14.94 -3.65 -2.25
CA ASP A 24 15.44 -2.28 -2.32
C ASP A 24 14.65 -1.38 -1.37
N ALA A 25 15.36 -0.85 -0.37
CA ALA A 25 14.80 0.00 0.67
C ALA A 25 14.14 1.29 0.14
N ALA A 26 14.50 1.75 -1.06
CA ALA A 26 13.89 2.93 -1.68
C ALA A 26 12.46 2.68 -2.18
N ILE A 27 12.13 1.42 -2.50
CA ILE A 27 10.82 0.99 -2.99
C ILE A 27 10.07 0.09 -2.00
N GLN A 28 10.74 -0.34 -0.93
CA GLN A 28 10.13 -1.16 0.09
C GLN A 28 9.07 -0.38 0.87
N SER A 29 7.83 -0.86 0.80
CA SER A 29 6.76 -0.37 1.68
C SER A 29 6.97 -0.88 3.11
N ARG A 30 6.55 -0.08 4.08
CA ARG A 30 6.53 -0.45 5.51
C ARG A 30 5.12 -0.69 6.05
N ASP A 31 4.13 -0.74 5.16
CA ASP A 31 2.73 -1.01 5.49
C ASP A 31 2.50 -2.51 5.68
N ASN A 32 2.94 -3.05 6.82
CA ASN A 32 2.82 -4.48 7.15
C ASN A 32 1.37 -4.96 7.31
N LEU A 33 0.39 -4.06 7.30
CA LEU A 33 -1.03 -4.36 7.46
C LEU A 33 -1.78 -4.40 6.12
N ALA A 34 -1.21 -3.82 5.05
CA ALA A 34 -1.80 -3.83 3.71
C ALA A 34 -2.29 -5.21 3.27
N GLU A 35 -1.50 -6.25 3.50
CA GLU A 35 -1.81 -7.63 3.11
C GLU A 35 -3.05 -8.17 3.84
N CYS A 36 -3.28 -7.76 5.09
CA CYS A 36 -4.42 -8.20 5.89
C CYS A 36 -5.77 -7.72 5.34
N PHE A 37 -5.79 -6.63 4.55
CA PHE A 37 -7.02 -6.14 3.91
C PHE A 37 -7.36 -6.88 2.62
N LEU A 38 -6.42 -7.67 2.08
CA LEU A 38 -6.61 -8.34 0.81
C LEU A 38 -7.43 -9.62 0.96
N PRO A 39 -8.22 -10.01 -0.04
CA PRO A 39 -8.82 -11.33 -0.09
C PRO A 39 -7.76 -12.44 -0.22
N GLU A 40 -8.11 -13.66 0.16
CA GLU A 40 -7.19 -14.80 0.28
C GLU A 40 -6.44 -15.13 -1.01
N ASP A 41 -7.09 -14.95 -2.17
CA ASP A 41 -6.50 -15.17 -3.49
C ASP A 41 -5.34 -14.20 -3.77
N ARG A 42 -5.50 -12.92 -3.41
CA ARG A 42 -4.44 -11.91 -3.53
C ARG A 42 -3.34 -12.10 -2.50
N GLN A 43 -3.66 -12.46 -1.26
CA GLN A 43 -2.65 -12.82 -0.26
C GLN A 43 -1.80 -14.02 -0.74
N ALA A 44 -2.45 -15.07 -1.27
CA ALA A 44 -1.75 -16.24 -1.82
C ALA A 44 -0.78 -15.85 -2.95
N ALA A 45 -1.17 -14.91 -3.80
CA ALA A 45 -0.35 -14.39 -4.89
C ALA A 45 0.93 -13.67 -4.40
N LEU A 46 0.97 -13.21 -3.15
CA LEU A 46 2.14 -12.54 -2.55
C LEU A 46 3.12 -13.51 -1.89
N LYS A 47 2.76 -14.78 -1.62
CA LYS A 47 3.57 -15.69 -0.79
C LYS A 47 4.91 -16.12 -1.41
N THR A 48 5.00 -16.20 -2.74
CA THR A 48 6.20 -16.74 -3.41
C THR A 48 6.90 -15.69 -4.26
N LEU A 49 8.22 -15.82 -4.41
CA LEU A 49 8.99 -14.92 -5.29
C LEU A 49 8.50 -15.00 -6.74
N ASN A 50 8.22 -16.21 -7.23
CA ASN A 50 7.77 -16.44 -8.60
C ASN A 50 6.41 -15.77 -8.87
N SER A 51 5.45 -15.91 -7.96
CA SER A 51 4.13 -15.27 -8.12
C SER A 51 4.25 -13.74 -8.12
N ARG A 52 5.04 -13.15 -7.21
CA ARG A 52 5.33 -11.70 -7.20
C ARG A 52 5.99 -11.24 -8.51
N ALA A 53 6.95 -12.01 -9.02
CA ALA A 53 7.63 -11.72 -10.28
C ALA A 53 6.71 -11.80 -11.50
N MET A 54 5.67 -12.63 -11.46
CA MET A 54 4.64 -12.70 -12.52
C MET A 54 3.63 -11.55 -12.47
N ILE A 55 3.38 -10.98 -11.28
CA ILE A 55 2.43 -9.88 -11.08
C ILE A 55 3.04 -8.54 -11.50
N LYS A 56 4.30 -8.27 -11.11
CA LYS A 56 4.95 -6.98 -11.35
C LYS A 56 4.85 -6.46 -12.79
N PRO A 57 5.10 -7.27 -13.84
CA PRO A 57 5.00 -6.82 -15.23
C PRO A 57 3.59 -6.42 -15.69
N GLN A 58 2.56 -6.83 -14.95
CA GLN A 58 1.16 -6.52 -15.26
C GLN A 58 0.74 -5.15 -14.69
N ILE A 59 1.56 -4.57 -13.81
CA ILE A 59 1.29 -3.26 -13.23
C ILE A 59 1.64 -2.19 -14.27
N PRO A 60 0.74 -1.23 -14.55
CA PRO A 60 1.04 -0.13 -15.46
C PRO A 60 2.33 0.59 -15.06
N GLN A 61 3.16 0.90 -16.05
CA GLN A 61 4.45 1.57 -15.83
C GLN A 61 4.25 2.86 -15.02
N GLY A 62 5.05 3.03 -13.95
CA GLY A 62 5.00 4.21 -13.08
C GLY A 62 3.94 4.15 -11.99
N MET A 63 2.93 3.26 -12.09
CA MET A 63 1.90 3.15 -11.07
C MET A 63 2.45 2.60 -9.75
N TYR A 64 3.35 1.61 -9.84
CA TYR A 64 3.95 0.99 -8.66
C TYR A 64 4.79 2.01 -7.88
N GLU A 65 5.70 2.67 -8.59
CA GLU A 65 6.60 3.69 -8.05
C GLU A 65 5.81 4.89 -7.51
N TYR A 66 4.77 5.33 -8.22
CA TYR A 66 3.89 6.40 -7.76
C TYR A 66 3.20 6.06 -6.44
N VAL A 67 2.67 4.84 -6.30
CA VAL A 67 1.95 4.43 -5.07
C VAL A 67 2.89 4.38 -3.87
N ILE A 68 4.10 3.87 -4.05
CA ILE A 68 5.11 3.82 -2.99
C ILE A 68 5.53 5.23 -2.62
N ALA A 69 5.95 6.05 -3.59
CA ALA A 69 6.38 7.43 -3.35
C ALA A 69 5.29 8.27 -2.68
N ARG A 70 4.03 8.14 -3.12
CA ARG A 70 2.88 8.81 -2.51
C ARG A 70 2.70 8.39 -1.06
N THR A 71 2.81 7.10 -0.75
CA THR A 71 2.66 6.58 0.62
C THR A 71 3.77 7.13 1.52
N THR A 72 5.03 6.98 1.10
CA THR A 72 6.19 7.51 1.84
C THR A 72 6.11 9.02 2.07
N TYR A 73 5.63 9.78 1.08
CA TYR A 73 5.44 11.22 1.23
C TYR A 73 4.42 11.54 2.33
N PHE A 74 3.23 10.95 2.28
CA PHE A 74 2.20 11.24 3.30
C PHE A 74 2.60 10.73 4.69
N ASP A 75 3.25 9.57 4.79
CA ASP A 75 3.82 9.08 6.06
C ASP A 75 4.78 10.12 6.65
N SER A 76 5.66 10.70 5.82
CA SER A 76 6.60 11.72 6.27
C SER A 76 5.88 12.99 6.75
N VAL A 77 4.82 13.42 6.08
CA VAL A 77 4.00 14.58 6.47
C VAL A 77 3.34 14.35 7.83
N PHE A 78 2.79 13.15 8.08
CA PHE A 78 2.17 12.84 9.37
C PHE A 78 3.19 12.71 10.50
N VAL A 79 4.33 12.07 10.23
CA VAL A 79 5.43 11.99 11.20
C VAL A 79 5.95 13.39 11.55
N GLU A 80 6.06 14.28 10.56
CA GLU A 80 6.45 15.68 10.79
C GLU A 80 5.37 16.45 11.57
N ALA A 81 4.10 16.27 11.27
CA ALA A 81 2.99 16.86 12.01
C ALA A 81 3.04 16.47 13.50
N LEU A 82 3.28 15.18 13.79
CA LEU A 82 3.43 14.68 15.15
C LEU A 82 4.65 15.28 15.86
N LYS A 83 5.79 15.42 15.16
CA LYS A 83 6.99 16.10 15.70
C LYS A 83 6.75 17.57 16.02
N ASN A 84 5.86 18.23 15.27
CA ASN A 84 5.45 19.61 15.50
C ASN A 84 4.26 19.75 16.45
N SER A 85 3.94 18.71 17.22
CA SER A 85 2.87 18.72 18.23
C SER A 85 1.48 19.03 17.66
N ILE A 86 1.20 18.65 16.42
CA ILE A 86 -0.17 18.64 15.89
C ILE A 86 -0.91 17.48 16.54
N GLU A 87 -1.88 17.79 17.39
CA GLU A 87 -2.57 16.80 18.24
C GLU A 87 -3.68 16.02 17.52
N GLN A 88 -4.16 16.50 16.37
CA GLN A 88 -5.25 15.87 15.63
C GLN A 88 -4.89 15.66 14.16
N ILE A 89 -5.02 14.41 13.71
CA ILE A 89 -4.88 14.01 12.31
C ILE A 89 -6.18 13.34 11.88
N VAL A 90 -6.71 13.76 10.73
CA VAL A 90 -7.95 13.21 10.15
C VAL A 90 -7.65 12.62 8.78
N PHE A 91 -7.94 11.34 8.60
CA PHE A 91 -7.85 10.66 7.30
C PHE A 91 -9.21 10.70 6.60
N LEU A 92 -9.34 11.54 5.59
CA LEU A 92 -10.55 11.61 4.76
C LEU A 92 -10.50 10.55 3.65
N GLY A 93 -11.58 9.79 3.50
CA GLY A 93 -11.64 8.72 2.49
C GLY A 93 -10.60 7.62 2.74
N ALA A 94 -10.36 7.28 4.01
CA ALA A 94 -9.23 6.46 4.44
C ALA A 94 -9.11 5.10 3.73
N GLY A 95 -10.23 4.50 3.30
CA GLY A 95 -10.21 3.21 2.61
C GLY A 95 -9.44 2.16 3.43
N PHE A 96 -8.39 1.60 2.83
CA PHE A 96 -7.46 0.67 3.51
C PHE A 96 -6.15 1.35 3.91
N ASN A 97 -6.15 2.61 4.33
CA ASN A 97 -4.94 3.27 4.85
C ASN A 97 -4.55 2.65 6.21
N SER A 98 -3.29 2.25 6.36
CA SER A 98 -2.74 1.55 7.53
C SER A 98 -1.27 1.80 7.72
#